data_AF-C4JKY5-F1
#
_entry.id   AF-C4JKY5-F1
#
_cell.length_a   1.000
_cell.length_b   1.000
_cell.length_c   1.000
_cell.angle_alpha   90.00
_cell.angle_beta   90.00
_cell.angle_gamma   90.00
#
_symmetry.space_group_name_H-M   'P 1'
#
loop_
_entity.id
_entity.type
_entity.pdbx_description
1 polymer ?
#
loop_
_entity_poly.entity_id
_entity_poly.type
_entity_poly.pdbx_seq_one_letter_code
_entity_poly.pdbx_strand_id
1 'polypeptide(L)'
;MDLITKHKVDQAAQELFSGVQQCLSRYITEKTTIPIRRLYGYSIDGDKTLGLPFILMEFIEGNTLYSMNLREMDRDKRKHLYAQMGDVYIQLYRQQFDRIGALTLDENGGWTFTNNRPLTVDINAQEVAGHDICRFLPPNRTFNSTIDYLYMITKLISNDFYGGRDCIVDEDDARWYLYSIFTSQGILMERVKPEYNHGPFIWMHRDPRPPNIVFDENFNLGMELYYSSSNVCAPILAYQ
;
A
#
# COMPACT_ATOMS: atom_id res chain seq x y z
N MET A 1 -27.49 -1.88 8.01
CA MET A 1 -26.40 -1.12 8.66
C MET A 1 -26.83 0.33 8.66
N ASP A 2 -27.09 0.92 9.84
CA ASP A 2 -27.66 2.26 9.93
C ASP A 2 -26.63 3.33 9.50
N LEU A 3 -27.10 4.43 8.94
CA LEU A 3 -26.29 5.55 8.43
C LEU A 3 -25.30 6.10 9.49
N ILE A 4 -25.66 6.02 10.76
CA ILE A 4 -24.83 6.44 11.90
C ILE A 4 -23.65 5.49 12.13
N THR A 5 -23.84 4.19 11.90
CA THR A 5 -22.78 3.17 12.02
C THR A 5 -21.82 3.26 10.84
N LYS A 6 -22.34 3.54 9.63
CA LYS A 6 -21.51 3.75 8.42
C LYS A 6 -20.60 4.96 8.57
N HIS A 7 -21.15 6.08 9.05
CA HIS A 7 -20.38 7.32 9.26
C HIS A 7 -19.24 7.18 10.29
N LYS A 8 -19.45 6.42 11.37
CA LYS A 8 -18.41 6.18 12.38
C LYS A 8 -17.29 5.26 11.90
N VAL A 9 -17.60 4.27 11.06
CA VAL A 9 -16.60 3.38 10.46
C VAL A 9 -15.76 4.14 9.43
N ASP A 10 -16.39 5.00 8.62
CA ASP A 10 -15.70 5.85 7.64
C ASP A 10 -14.70 6.82 8.31
N GLN A 11 -15.05 7.38 9.46
CA GLN A 11 -14.21 8.34 10.20
C GLN A 11 -13.00 7.64 10.87
N ALA A 12 -13.20 6.50 11.54
CA ALA A 12 -12.11 5.75 12.16
C ALA A 12 -11.11 5.19 11.14
N ALA A 13 -11.59 4.78 9.96
CA ALA A 13 -10.73 4.35 8.87
C ALA A 13 -9.90 5.55 8.37
N GLN A 14 -10.51 6.71 8.13
CA GLN A 14 -9.83 7.94 7.71
C GLN A 14 -8.81 8.47 8.73
N GLU A 15 -9.09 8.40 10.03
CA GLU A 15 -8.16 8.74 11.12
C GLU A 15 -6.91 7.85 11.10
N LEU A 16 -7.10 6.54 10.94
CA LEU A 16 -6.00 5.59 10.82
C LEU A 16 -5.16 5.87 9.56
N PHE A 17 -5.82 6.24 8.45
CA PHE A 17 -5.18 6.45 7.16
C PHE A 17 -4.27 7.68 7.12
N SER A 18 -4.69 8.81 7.68
CA SER A 18 -3.85 10.01 7.72
C SER A 18 -2.70 9.89 8.73
N GLY A 19 -2.93 9.26 9.88
CA GLY A 19 -1.90 9.00 10.89
C GLY A 19 -0.79 8.06 10.38
N VAL A 20 -1.17 7.00 9.65
CA VAL A 20 -0.20 6.07 9.06
C VAL A 20 0.58 6.72 7.91
N GLN A 21 -0.04 7.56 7.08
CA GLN A 21 0.68 8.32 6.04
C GLN A 21 1.76 9.22 6.65
N GLN A 22 1.45 9.90 7.76
CA GLN A 22 2.43 10.73 8.47
C GLN A 22 3.56 9.89 9.05
N CYS A 23 3.24 8.75 9.69
CA CYS A 23 4.23 7.80 10.20
C CYS A 23 5.15 7.31 9.08
N LEU A 24 4.58 6.92 7.94
CA LEU A 24 5.34 6.44 6.79
C LEU A 24 6.25 7.50 6.21
N SER A 25 5.73 8.70 5.95
CA SER A 25 6.51 9.82 5.42
C SER A 25 7.70 10.11 6.35
N ARG A 26 7.44 10.19 7.66
CA ARG A 26 8.48 10.40 8.66
C ARG A 26 9.51 9.26 8.68
N TYR A 27 9.08 8.00 8.62
CA TYR A 27 10.00 6.85 8.60
C TYR A 27 10.94 6.91 7.39
N ILE A 28 10.38 7.11 6.19
CA ILE A 28 11.16 7.15 4.95
C ILE A 28 12.14 8.32 4.95
N THR A 29 11.72 9.51 5.41
CA THR A 29 12.62 10.67 5.55
C THR A 29 13.71 10.44 6.60
N GLU A 30 13.41 9.74 7.70
CA GLU A 30 14.42 9.44 8.74
C GLU A 30 15.42 8.34 8.34
N LYS A 31 14.99 7.38 7.52
CA LYS A 31 15.75 6.14 7.26
C LYS A 31 16.35 6.05 5.86
N THR A 32 15.97 6.94 4.96
CA THR A 32 16.38 6.90 3.55
C THR A 32 16.66 8.31 3.04
N THR A 33 17.29 8.40 1.87
CA THR A 33 17.43 9.66 1.12
C THR A 33 16.43 9.74 -0.03
N ILE A 34 15.38 8.92 -0.01
CA ILE A 34 14.38 8.89 -1.07
C ILE A 34 13.63 10.23 -1.07
N PRO A 35 13.63 10.96 -2.20
CA PRO A 35 12.94 12.24 -2.29
C PRO A 35 11.43 12.01 -2.37
N ILE A 36 10.75 12.17 -1.24
CA ILE A 36 9.29 12.05 -1.13
C ILE A 36 8.65 13.42 -0.94
N ARG A 37 7.40 13.59 -1.40
CA ARG A 37 6.60 14.79 -1.12
C ARG A 37 6.50 15.06 0.37
N ARG A 38 6.83 16.27 0.79
CA ARG A 38 6.61 16.69 2.17
C ARG A 38 5.12 16.82 2.47
N LEU A 39 4.70 16.21 3.58
CA LEU A 39 3.36 16.41 4.13
C LEU A 39 3.34 17.70 4.97
N TYR A 40 2.45 18.65 4.64
CA TYR A 40 2.28 19.91 5.38
C TYR A 40 1.22 19.82 6.46
N GLY A 41 0.15 19.05 6.22
CA GLY A 41 -0.93 18.86 7.19
C GLY A 41 -2.06 18.01 6.63
N TYR A 42 -3.01 17.66 7.48
CA TYR A 42 -4.22 16.96 7.09
C TYR A 42 -5.35 17.35 8.05
N SER A 43 -6.59 17.15 7.63
CA SER A 43 -7.75 17.12 8.52
C SER A 43 -8.62 15.92 8.16
N ILE A 44 -9.14 15.23 9.17
CA ILE A 44 -10.10 14.14 8.98
C ILE A 44 -11.52 14.66 9.17
N ASP A 45 -11.76 15.48 10.19
CA ASP A 45 -13.09 16.03 10.49
C ASP A 45 -13.48 17.21 9.58
N GLY A 46 -12.61 17.54 8.63
CA GLY A 46 -12.63 18.78 7.88
C GLY A 46 -12.14 19.97 8.70
N ASP A 47 -11.78 21.05 8.02
CA ASP A 47 -11.60 22.34 8.71
C ASP A 47 -12.89 23.16 8.66
N LYS A 48 -12.87 24.31 9.31
CA LYS A 48 -14.00 25.25 9.30
C LYS A 48 -14.27 25.85 7.92
N THR A 49 -13.37 25.67 6.95
CA THR A 49 -13.41 26.31 5.64
C THR A 49 -14.04 25.40 4.59
N LEU A 50 -13.56 24.16 4.48
CA LEU A 50 -13.96 23.16 3.51
C LEU A 50 -15.02 22.22 4.07
N GLY A 51 -15.04 21.99 5.40
CA GLY A 51 -15.94 21.02 6.04
C GLY A 51 -15.75 19.59 5.55
N LEU A 52 -14.61 19.29 4.90
CA LEU A 52 -14.30 18.01 4.28
C LEU A 52 -12.88 17.55 4.66
N PRO A 53 -12.65 16.24 4.81
CA PRO A 53 -11.31 15.69 5.02
C PRO A 53 -10.34 16.11 3.90
N PHE A 54 -9.08 16.40 4.24
CA PHE A 54 -8.05 16.77 3.28
C PHE A 54 -6.65 16.39 3.73
N ILE A 55 -5.72 16.34 2.77
CA ILE A 55 -4.28 16.24 2.97
C ILE A 55 -3.61 17.35 2.16
N LEU A 56 -2.76 18.14 2.81
CA LEU A 56 -1.92 19.17 2.19
C LEU A 56 -0.50 18.64 2.07
N MET A 57 0.01 18.61 0.85
CA MET A 57 1.34 18.09 0.54
C MET A 57 2.08 18.99 -0.46
N GLU A 58 3.39 18.81 -0.50
CA GLU A 58 4.28 19.49 -1.43
C GLU A 58 3.93 19.16 -2.88
N PHE A 59 3.84 20.22 -3.68
CA PHE A 59 3.80 20.11 -5.12
C PHE A 59 5.23 19.91 -5.64
N ILE A 60 5.48 18.77 -6.27
CA ILE A 60 6.75 18.52 -6.98
C ILE A 60 6.58 19.01 -8.41
N GLU A 61 7.33 20.05 -8.78
CA GLU A 61 7.43 20.52 -10.15
C GLU A 61 8.21 19.50 -10.99
N GLY A 62 7.67 19.17 -12.17
CA GLY A 62 8.30 18.21 -13.06
C GLY A 62 7.32 17.45 -13.94
N ASN A 63 7.87 16.51 -14.70
CA ASN A 63 7.11 15.62 -15.55
C ASN A 63 6.94 14.26 -14.89
N THR A 64 5.75 13.70 -14.96
CA THR A 64 5.55 12.30 -14.56
C THR A 64 6.31 11.36 -15.49
N LEU A 65 6.76 10.21 -14.99
CA LEU A 65 7.35 9.17 -15.84
C LEU A 65 6.37 8.72 -16.93
N TYR A 66 5.06 8.82 -16.66
CA TYR A 66 4.00 8.53 -17.63
C TYR A 66 4.04 9.44 -18.86
N SER A 67 4.34 10.72 -18.67
CA SER A 67 4.37 11.71 -19.76
C SER A 67 5.70 11.72 -20.52
N MET A 68 6.69 10.92 -20.11
CA MET A 68 8.01 10.87 -20.74
C MET A 68 8.09 9.83 -21.86
N ASN A 69 8.64 10.24 -23.00
CA ASN A 69 9.00 9.30 -24.05
C ASN A 69 10.40 8.70 -23.78
N LEU A 70 10.44 7.63 -22.97
CA LEU A 70 11.68 6.93 -22.62
C LEU A 70 12.41 6.29 -23.82
N ARG A 71 11.73 6.12 -24.97
CA ARG A 71 12.34 5.53 -26.18
C ARG A 71 13.17 6.54 -26.95
N GLU A 72 12.68 7.77 -27.04
CA GLU A 72 13.34 8.89 -27.72
C GLU A 72 14.29 9.66 -26.81
N MET A 73 14.25 9.40 -25.50
CA MET A 73 15.16 9.99 -24.53
C MET A 73 16.62 9.60 -24.80
N ASP A 74 17.51 10.59 -24.66
CA ASP A 74 18.95 10.37 -24.70
C ASP A 74 19.38 9.22 -23.76
N ARG A 75 20.37 8.44 -24.20
CA ARG A 75 20.80 7.24 -23.51
C ARG A 75 21.33 7.52 -22.11
N ASP A 76 22.08 8.61 -21.93
CA ASP A 76 22.69 8.94 -20.65
C ASP A 76 21.64 9.46 -19.66
N LYS A 77 20.69 10.28 -20.12
CA LYS A 77 19.52 10.69 -19.32
C LYS A 77 18.69 9.49 -18.86
N ARG A 78 18.39 8.58 -19.79
CA ARG A 78 17.64 7.35 -19.46
C ARG A 78 18.40 6.46 -18.48
N LYS A 79 19.73 6.36 -18.62
CA LYS A 79 20.58 5.62 -17.68
C LYS A 79 20.55 6.26 -16.29
N HIS A 80 20.62 7.59 -16.21
CA HIS A 80 20.52 8.34 -14.95
C HIS A 80 19.19 8.07 -14.24
N LEU A 81 18.09 8.18 -14.99
CA LEU A 81 16.73 7.89 -14.52
C LEU A 81 16.62 6.49 -13.89
N TYR A 82 17.05 5.46 -14.64
CA TYR A 82 16.99 4.08 -14.12
C TYR A 82 17.93 3.84 -12.94
N ALA A 83 19.07 4.55 -12.89
CA ALA A 83 19.98 4.46 -11.75
C ALA A 83 19.33 4.99 -10.46
N GLN A 84 18.61 6.12 -10.54
CA GLN A 84 17.88 6.68 -9.38
C GLN A 84 16.73 5.77 -8.94
N MET A 85 15.96 5.20 -9.88
CA MET A 85 14.93 4.22 -9.53
C MET A 85 15.53 2.98 -8.86
N GLY A 86 16.65 2.48 -9.37
CA GLY A 86 17.37 1.36 -8.76
C GLY A 86 17.85 1.67 -7.34
N ASP A 87 18.38 2.89 -7.13
CA ASP A 87 18.80 3.36 -5.81
C ASP A 87 17.63 3.38 -4.82
N VAL A 88 16.46 3.90 -5.21
CA VAL A 88 15.25 3.83 -4.38
C VAL A 88 14.91 2.39 -3.98
N TYR A 89 14.85 1.46 -4.94
CA TYR A 89 14.51 0.07 -4.62
C TYR A 89 15.53 -0.57 -3.67
N ILE A 90 16.82 -0.26 -3.81
CA ILE A 90 17.87 -0.72 -2.90
C ILE A 90 17.67 -0.14 -1.50
N GLN A 91 17.37 1.15 -1.39
CA GLN A 91 17.14 1.81 -0.10
C GLN A 91 15.92 1.25 0.62
N LEU A 92 14.83 0.98 -0.10
CA LEU A 92 13.63 0.34 0.43
C LEU A 92 13.87 -1.12 0.84
N TYR A 93 14.59 -1.88 0.01
CA TYR A 93 14.95 -3.27 0.30
C TYR A 93 15.78 -3.41 1.58
N ARG A 94 16.62 -2.42 1.88
CA ARG A 94 17.40 -2.36 3.13
C ARG A 94 16.53 -2.10 4.36
N GLN A 95 15.31 -1.60 4.19
CA GLN A 95 14.33 -1.46 5.28
C GLN A 95 13.64 -2.80 5.53
N GLN A 96 14.29 -3.62 6.36
CA GLN A 96 13.83 -4.97 6.69
C GLN A 96 13.09 -5.00 8.02
N PHE A 97 12.02 -5.80 8.08
CA PHE A 97 11.13 -5.92 9.22
C PHE A 97 10.87 -7.40 9.55
N ASP A 98 10.51 -7.66 10.80
CA ASP A 98 10.23 -8.99 11.34
C ASP A 98 8.78 -9.44 11.11
N ARG A 99 7.89 -8.52 10.68
CA ARG A 99 6.48 -8.81 10.42
C ARG A 99 5.87 -7.90 9.35
N ILE A 100 4.71 -8.32 8.86
CA ILE A 100 3.82 -7.62 7.95
C ILE A 100 2.69 -6.95 8.77
N GLY A 101 2.51 -5.65 8.58
CA GLY A 101 1.52 -4.82 9.25
C GLY A 101 1.59 -3.38 8.77
N ALA A 102 0.82 -2.49 9.40
CA ALA A 102 0.97 -1.05 9.22
C ALA A 102 1.95 -0.49 10.27
N LEU A 103 2.94 0.27 9.79
CA LEU A 103 3.98 0.85 10.63
C LEU A 103 3.46 2.14 11.28
N THR A 104 3.66 2.25 12.59
CA THR A 104 3.18 3.36 13.43
C THR A 104 4.22 3.73 14.49
N LEU A 105 3.94 4.74 15.30
CA LEU A 105 4.75 5.13 16.45
C LEU A 105 4.08 4.63 17.74
N ASP A 106 4.86 4.10 18.67
CA ASP A 106 4.41 3.84 20.04
C ASP A 106 4.35 5.13 20.87
N GLU A 107 3.90 5.01 22.13
CA GLU A 107 3.79 6.14 23.08
C GLU A 107 5.14 6.84 23.35
N ASN A 108 6.26 6.16 23.12
CA ASN A 108 7.62 6.69 23.30
C ASN A 108 8.23 7.21 21.98
N GLY A 109 7.47 7.20 20.88
CA GLY A 109 7.96 7.58 19.56
C GLY A 109 8.86 6.52 18.89
N GLY A 110 8.83 5.27 19.37
CA GLY A 110 9.48 4.13 18.75
C GLY A 110 8.66 3.56 17.60
N TRP A 111 9.33 3.17 16.51
CA TRP A 111 8.69 2.54 15.37
C TRP A 111 8.13 1.16 15.74
N THR A 112 6.84 0.96 15.51
CA THR A 112 6.15 -0.26 15.92
C THR A 112 5.06 -0.69 14.93
N PHE A 113 4.86 -2.00 14.87
CA PHE A 113 3.73 -2.64 14.20
C PHE A 113 2.64 -3.08 15.18
N THR A 114 2.85 -2.84 16.49
CA THR A 114 2.04 -3.42 17.55
C THR A 114 0.59 -3.05 17.30
N ASN A 115 -0.21 -4.08 16.99
CA ASN A 115 -1.65 -3.98 16.83
C ASN A 115 -2.14 -3.16 15.62
N ASN A 116 -1.37 -3.05 14.53
CA ASN A 116 -1.86 -2.42 13.31
C ASN A 116 -1.87 -3.40 12.14
N ARG A 117 -3.08 -3.81 11.75
CA ARG A 117 -3.28 -4.69 10.59
C ARG A 117 -2.76 -4.03 9.30
N PRO A 118 -2.36 -4.80 8.29
CA PRO A 118 -2.04 -4.25 6.99
C PRO A 118 -3.19 -3.34 6.50
N LEU A 119 -2.86 -2.19 5.95
CA LEU A 119 -3.83 -1.27 5.35
C LEU A 119 -3.62 -1.32 3.84
N THR A 120 -4.60 -1.81 3.10
CA THR A 120 -4.57 -1.83 1.63
C THR A 120 -5.78 -1.06 1.10
N VAL A 121 -5.70 -0.59 -0.14
CA VAL A 121 -6.87 -0.09 -0.88
C VAL A 121 -8.03 -1.08 -0.83
N ASP A 122 -7.75 -2.39 -0.99
CA ASP A 122 -8.80 -3.43 -0.98
C ASP A 122 -9.51 -3.52 0.37
N ILE A 123 -8.75 -3.43 1.47
CA ILE A 123 -9.31 -3.43 2.83
C ILE A 123 -10.19 -2.19 3.00
N ASN A 124 -9.67 -1.01 2.64
CA ASN A 124 -10.45 0.23 2.70
C ASN A 124 -11.75 0.16 1.89
N ALA A 125 -11.68 -0.31 0.65
CA ALA A 125 -12.83 -0.42 -0.25
C ALA A 125 -13.91 -1.33 0.34
N GLN A 126 -13.52 -2.47 0.90
CA GLN A 126 -14.45 -3.39 1.55
C GLN A 126 -15.04 -2.82 2.85
N GLU A 127 -14.30 -2.01 3.62
CA GLU A 127 -14.83 -1.35 4.82
C GLU A 127 -15.90 -0.34 4.48
N VAL A 128 -15.64 0.50 3.47
CA VAL A 128 -16.59 1.50 2.95
C VAL A 128 -17.85 0.82 2.36
N ALA A 129 -17.66 -0.35 1.73
CA ALA A 129 -18.77 -1.19 1.25
C ALA A 129 -19.54 -1.89 2.38
N GLY A 130 -19.03 -1.88 3.62
CA GLY A 130 -19.65 -2.51 4.79
C GLY A 130 -19.49 -4.02 4.84
N HIS A 131 -18.45 -4.58 4.21
CA HIS A 131 -18.15 -6.00 4.25
C HIS A 131 -17.54 -6.40 5.60
N ASP A 132 -17.80 -7.63 6.06
CA ASP A 132 -17.24 -8.17 7.31
C ASP A 132 -15.79 -8.65 7.13
N ILE A 133 -14.88 -7.69 7.01
CA ILE A 133 -13.44 -7.96 6.91
C ILE A 133 -12.88 -8.50 8.22
N CYS A 134 -13.44 -8.08 9.36
CA CYS A 134 -12.95 -8.45 10.70
C CYS A 134 -12.98 -9.97 10.93
N ARG A 135 -13.85 -10.70 10.23
CA ARG A 135 -13.84 -12.16 10.18
C ARG A 135 -12.50 -12.76 9.75
N PHE A 136 -11.79 -12.12 8.83
CA PHE A 136 -10.53 -12.61 8.25
C PHE A 136 -9.32 -11.81 8.73
N LEU A 137 -9.50 -10.51 8.96
CA LEU A 137 -8.47 -9.58 9.36
C LEU A 137 -9.00 -8.68 10.49
N PRO A 138 -9.05 -9.21 11.74
CA PRO A 138 -9.48 -8.44 12.88
C PRO A 138 -8.56 -7.24 13.12
N PRO A 139 -9.05 -6.21 13.82
CA PRO A 139 -8.19 -5.15 14.32
C PRO A 139 -7.00 -5.78 15.05
N ASN A 140 -5.82 -5.22 14.88
CA ASN A 140 -4.59 -5.65 15.54
C ASN A 140 -3.90 -6.91 14.99
N ARG A 141 -4.37 -7.49 13.88
CA ARG A 141 -3.73 -8.65 13.25
C ARG A 141 -2.50 -8.27 12.43
N THR A 142 -1.32 -8.72 12.84
CA THR A 142 -0.09 -8.71 12.01
C THR A 142 0.27 -10.12 11.55
N PHE A 143 1.21 -10.24 10.60
CA PHE A 143 1.65 -11.53 10.06
C PHE A 143 3.16 -11.68 10.15
N ASN A 144 3.62 -12.87 10.55
CA ASN A 144 5.03 -13.26 10.57
C ASN A 144 5.32 -14.37 9.54
N SER A 145 4.37 -14.63 8.64
CA SER A 145 4.47 -15.61 7.56
C SER A 145 3.90 -15.04 6.27
N THR A 146 4.65 -15.19 5.18
CA THR A 146 4.22 -14.90 3.81
C THR A 146 3.00 -15.74 3.44
N ILE A 147 2.99 -17.03 3.77
CA ILE A 147 1.85 -17.93 3.52
C ILE A 147 0.60 -17.45 4.25
N ASP A 148 0.68 -17.12 5.54
CA ASP A 148 -0.49 -16.64 6.29
C ASP A 148 -1.02 -15.31 5.74
N TYR A 149 -0.11 -14.41 5.32
CA TYR A 149 -0.48 -13.15 4.71
C TYR A 149 -1.17 -13.36 3.35
N LEU A 150 -0.62 -14.22 2.48
CA LEU A 150 -1.24 -14.57 1.19
C LEU A 150 -2.59 -15.25 1.38
N TYR A 151 -2.70 -16.16 2.35
CA TYR A 151 -3.98 -16.78 2.69
C TYR A 151 -5.02 -15.72 3.08
N MET A 152 -4.65 -14.75 3.92
CA MET A 152 -5.53 -13.64 4.24
C MET A 152 -5.96 -12.84 3.00
N ILE A 153 -5.03 -12.53 2.08
CA ILE A 153 -5.38 -11.85 0.82
C ILE A 153 -6.40 -12.67 0.01
N THR A 154 -6.23 -13.99 -0.11
CA THR A 154 -7.22 -14.84 -0.82
C THR A 154 -8.59 -14.81 -0.16
N LYS A 155 -8.66 -14.69 1.17
CA LYS A 155 -9.92 -14.51 1.90
C LYS A 155 -10.53 -13.14 1.70
N LEU A 156 -9.73 -12.07 1.61
CA LEU A 156 -10.25 -10.75 1.24
C LEU A 156 -10.86 -10.75 -0.15
N ILE A 157 -10.20 -11.35 -1.15
CA ILE A 157 -10.74 -11.45 -2.52
C ILE A 157 -12.05 -12.25 -2.52
N SER A 158 -12.09 -13.37 -1.79
CA SER A 158 -13.32 -14.16 -1.65
C SER A 158 -14.43 -13.36 -0.98
N ASN A 159 -14.11 -12.58 0.07
CA ASN A 159 -15.06 -11.75 0.78
C ASN A 159 -15.66 -10.67 -0.11
N ASP A 160 -14.84 -10.05 -0.97
CA ASP A 160 -15.29 -9.09 -1.96
C ASP A 160 -16.26 -9.74 -2.96
N PHE A 161 -15.91 -10.90 -3.50
CA PHE A 161 -16.78 -11.64 -4.42
C PHE A 161 -18.16 -11.96 -3.84
N TYR A 162 -18.22 -12.40 -2.57
CA TYR A 162 -19.50 -12.74 -1.93
C TYR A 162 -20.27 -11.52 -1.40
N GLY A 163 -19.59 -10.42 -1.08
CA GLY A 163 -20.19 -9.19 -0.56
C GLY A 163 -20.60 -8.20 -1.65
N GLY A 164 -19.90 -8.18 -2.77
CA GLY A 164 -20.06 -7.21 -3.85
C GLY A 164 -21.22 -7.55 -4.78
N ARG A 165 -22.05 -6.53 -5.07
CA ARG A 165 -23.24 -6.67 -5.94
C ARG A 165 -22.91 -6.54 -7.43
N ASP A 166 -21.76 -5.95 -7.74
CA ASP A 166 -21.36 -5.58 -9.11
C ASP A 166 -20.10 -6.34 -9.57
N CYS A 167 -19.68 -7.37 -8.84
CA CYS A 167 -18.42 -8.07 -9.11
C CYS A 167 -18.49 -9.04 -10.30
N ILE A 168 -19.70 -9.35 -10.77
CA ILE A 168 -19.96 -10.44 -11.73
C ILE A 168 -20.97 -10.01 -12.78
N VAL A 169 -20.64 -10.26 -14.04
CA VAL A 169 -21.49 -9.93 -15.19
C VAL A 169 -22.51 -11.04 -15.45
N ASP A 170 -22.09 -12.30 -15.42
CA ASP A 170 -22.94 -13.48 -15.66
C ASP A 170 -22.40 -14.74 -14.95
N GLU A 171 -23.06 -15.88 -15.16
CA GLU A 171 -22.72 -17.14 -14.50
C GLU A 171 -21.32 -17.67 -14.90
N ASP A 172 -20.91 -17.46 -16.15
CA ASP A 172 -19.62 -17.95 -16.62
C ASP A 172 -18.49 -17.08 -16.07
N ASP A 173 -18.69 -15.76 -15.98
CA ASP A 173 -17.80 -14.85 -15.27
C ASP A 173 -17.64 -15.26 -13.79
N ALA A 174 -18.74 -15.60 -13.10
CA ALA A 174 -18.69 -16.14 -11.73
C ALA A 174 -17.86 -17.41 -11.62
N ARG A 175 -18.05 -18.35 -12.54
CA ARG A 175 -17.27 -19.61 -12.57
C ARG A 175 -15.79 -19.33 -12.75
N TRP A 176 -15.44 -18.45 -13.70
CA TRP A 176 -14.05 -18.08 -13.95
C TRP A 176 -13.43 -17.34 -12.79
N TYR A 177 -14.15 -16.44 -12.13
CA TYR A 177 -13.69 -15.74 -10.95
C TYR A 177 -13.39 -16.72 -9.81
N LEU A 178 -14.34 -17.59 -9.46
CA LEU A 178 -14.17 -18.58 -8.40
C LEU A 178 -13.03 -19.57 -8.71
N TYR A 179 -12.94 -20.05 -9.96
CA TYR A 179 -11.85 -20.89 -10.40
C TYR A 179 -10.50 -20.17 -10.27
N SER A 180 -10.45 -18.88 -10.60
CA SER A 180 -9.25 -18.05 -10.49
C SER A 180 -8.83 -17.87 -9.03
N ILE A 181 -9.75 -17.59 -8.09
CA ILE A 181 -9.42 -17.53 -6.66
C ILE A 181 -8.85 -18.87 -6.20
N PHE A 182 -9.55 -19.97 -6.47
CA PHE A 182 -9.17 -21.31 -6.02
C PHE A 182 -7.79 -21.71 -6.55
N THR A 183 -7.57 -21.54 -7.86
CA THR A 183 -6.31 -21.87 -8.52
C THR A 183 -5.18 -20.97 -8.04
N SER A 184 -5.44 -19.66 -7.92
CA SER A 184 -4.45 -18.69 -7.42
C SER A 184 -4.01 -19.00 -6.00
N GLN A 185 -4.91 -19.47 -5.14
CA GLN A 185 -4.56 -19.86 -3.77
C GLN A 185 -3.49 -20.96 -3.76
N GLY A 186 -3.67 -22.02 -4.55
CA GLY A 186 -2.69 -23.11 -4.64
C GLY A 186 -1.36 -22.65 -5.22
N ILE A 187 -1.41 -21.94 -6.35
CA ILE A 187 -0.21 -21.43 -7.03
C ILE A 187 0.58 -20.48 -6.12
N LEU A 188 -0.08 -19.49 -5.52
CA LEU A 188 0.59 -18.48 -4.70
C LEU A 188 1.30 -19.11 -3.50
N MET A 189 0.67 -20.10 -2.85
CA MET A 189 1.25 -20.80 -1.70
C MET A 189 2.43 -21.68 -2.10
N GLU A 190 2.33 -22.41 -3.21
CA GLU A 190 3.41 -23.26 -3.73
C GLU A 190 4.65 -22.45 -4.11
N ARG A 191 4.44 -21.24 -4.65
CA ARG A 191 5.53 -20.33 -5.03
C ARG A 191 6.30 -19.74 -3.86
N VAL A 192 5.77 -19.82 -2.64
CA VAL A 192 6.48 -19.28 -1.47
C VAL A 192 7.68 -20.16 -1.15
N LYS A 193 8.86 -19.57 -1.28
CA LYS A 193 10.10 -20.18 -0.84
C LYS A 193 10.12 -20.37 0.68
N PRO A 194 10.36 -21.59 1.20
CA PRO A 194 10.39 -21.85 2.63
C PRO A 194 11.35 -20.92 3.40
N GLU A 195 12.51 -20.60 2.82
CA GLU A 195 13.52 -19.75 3.44
C GLU A 195 13.11 -18.27 3.60
N TYR A 196 12.12 -17.80 2.82
CA TYR A 196 11.59 -16.43 2.90
C TYR A 196 10.18 -16.37 3.50
N ASN A 197 9.62 -17.51 3.94
CA ASN A 197 8.28 -17.52 4.52
C ASN A 197 8.20 -16.62 5.76
N HIS A 198 9.26 -16.58 6.58
CA HIS A 198 9.29 -15.81 7.83
C HIS A 198 10.11 -14.52 7.73
N GLY A 199 10.29 -14.01 6.50
CA GLY A 199 11.00 -12.77 6.22
C GLY A 199 12.43 -12.97 5.69
N PRO A 200 13.25 -11.90 5.65
CA PRO A 200 12.90 -10.54 6.09
C PRO A 200 11.76 -9.97 5.24
N PHE A 201 10.80 -9.30 5.90
CA PHE A 201 9.76 -8.56 5.21
C PHE A 201 10.30 -7.18 4.85
N ILE A 202 9.90 -6.65 3.70
CA ILE A 202 10.38 -5.35 3.24
C ILE A 202 9.21 -4.42 3.04
N TRP A 203 9.50 -3.13 3.14
CA TRP A 203 8.53 -2.15 2.65
C TRP A 203 8.49 -2.18 1.13
N MET A 204 7.29 -2.25 0.56
CA MET A 204 7.10 -2.10 -0.87
C MET A 204 6.10 -0.99 -1.17
N HIS A 205 6.52 -0.11 -2.09
CA HIS A 205 5.60 0.72 -2.83
C HIS A 205 4.79 -0.23 -3.72
N ARG A 206 3.51 -0.46 -3.41
CA ARG A 206 2.64 -1.36 -4.20
C ARG A 206 2.08 -0.69 -5.43
N ASP A 207 2.21 0.64 -5.54
CA ASP A 207 1.77 1.39 -6.70
C ASP A 207 2.83 2.29 -7.35
N PRO A 208 4.02 1.79 -7.72
CA PRO A 208 5.07 2.60 -8.34
C PRO A 208 4.76 2.82 -9.83
N ARG A 209 3.51 3.20 -10.13
CA ARG A 209 3.07 3.45 -11.49
C ARG A 209 3.75 4.71 -12.01
N PRO A 210 3.99 4.80 -13.34
CA PRO A 210 4.59 5.97 -13.95
C PRO A 210 3.96 7.35 -13.58
N PRO A 211 2.66 7.48 -13.27
CA PRO A 211 2.09 8.74 -12.80
C PRO A 211 2.56 9.19 -11.41
N ASN A 212 2.97 8.26 -10.53
CA ASN A 212 3.38 8.54 -9.15
C ASN A 212 4.89 8.83 -9.02
N ILE A 213 5.60 8.80 -10.15
CA ILE A 213 7.03 9.04 -10.26
C ILE A 213 7.21 10.31 -11.07
N VAL A 214 7.83 11.32 -10.48
CA VAL A 214 8.04 12.64 -11.09
C VAL A 214 9.53 12.87 -11.25
N PHE A 215 9.92 13.55 -12.33
CA PHE A 215 11.28 14.06 -12.46
C PHE A 215 11.25 15.56 -12.77
N ASP A 216 12.13 16.30 -12.09
CA ASP A 216 12.33 17.74 -12.35
C ASP A 216 13.03 17.97 -13.70
N GLU A 217 13.27 19.24 -14.04
CA GLU A 217 13.96 19.63 -15.29
C GLU A 217 15.39 19.10 -15.40
N ASN A 218 16.04 18.80 -14.27
CA ASN A 218 17.38 18.26 -14.18
C ASN A 218 17.39 16.72 -14.13
N PHE A 219 16.23 16.07 -14.31
CA PHE A 219 16.04 14.61 -14.17
C PHE A 219 16.31 14.10 -12.75
N ASN A 220 16.10 14.93 -11.73
CA ASN A 220 16.08 14.45 -10.35
C ASN A 220 14.74 13.79 -10.04
N LEU A 221 14.80 12.58 -9.49
CA LEU A 221 13.64 11.82 -9.07
C LEU A 221 12.90 12.52 -7.93
N GLY A 222 11.57 12.48 -7.97
CA GLY A 222 10.66 12.74 -6.87
C GLY A 222 9.57 11.69 -6.85
N MET A 223 9.22 11.18 -5.68
CA MET A 223 8.23 10.12 -5.52
C MET A 223 7.04 10.57 -4.69
N GLU A 224 5.87 10.13 -5.13
CA GLU A 224 4.65 10.22 -4.35
C GLU A 224 4.37 8.89 -3.66
N LEU A 225 4.44 8.89 -2.32
CA LEU A 225 4.07 7.72 -1.53
C LEU A 225 2.59 7.80 -1.15
N TYR A 226 1.79 6.87 -1.66
CA TYR A 226 0.42 6.68 -1.20
C TYR A 226 0.39 5.58 -0.13
N TYR A 227 -0.06 5.89 1.10
CA TYR A 227 -0.17 4.90 2.20
C TYR A 227 -1.07 3.73 1.83
N SER A 228 -2.17 3.96 1.10
CA SER A 228 -3.17 2.93 0.78
C SER A 228 -2.59 1.85 -0.13
N SER A 229 -1.48 2.17 -0.80
CA SER A 229 -0.73 1.27 -1.66
C SER A 229 0.71 1.05 -1.16
N SER A 230 1.02 1.28 0.12
CA SER A 230 2.38 1.16 0.64
C SER A 230 2.43 0.43 1.97
N ASN A 231 2.90 -0.82 1.94
CA ASN A 231 2.79 -1.73 3.08
C ASN A 231 4.10 -2.50 3.25
N VAL A 232 4.36 -2.95 4.48
CA VAL A 232 5.34 -4.02 4.67
C VAL A 232 4.73 -5.32 4.17
N CYS A 233 5.42 -6.01 3.27
CA CYS A 233 4.97 -7.25 2.69
C CYS A 233 6.13 -8.19 2.39
N ALA A 234 5.80 -9.40 1.92
CA ALA A 234 6.80 -10.34 1.47
C ALA A 234 7.55 -9.79 0.25
N PRO A 235 8.90 -9.86 0.22
CA PRO A 235 9.68 -9.38 -0.91
C PRO A 235 9.36 -10.18 -2.19
N ILE A 236 9.57 -9.58 -3.36
CA ILE A 236 9.45 -10.29 -4.66
C ILE A 236 10.29 -11.57 -4.70
N LEU A 237 11.44 -11.58 -4.00
CA LEU A 237 12.32 -12.74 -3.89
C LEU A 237 11.67 -13.95 -3.20
N ALA A 238 10.60 -13.75 -2.44
CA ALA A 238 9.87 -14.82 -1.75
C ALA A 238 9.09 -15.73 -2.70
N TYR A 239 8.91 -15.34 -3.97
CA TYR A 239 8.15 -16.06 -4.97
C TYR A 239 9.08 -16.68 -6.04
N GLN A 240 8.79 -17.90 -6.49
CA GLN A 240 9.43 -18.56 -7.65
C GLN A 240 8.42 -19.35 -8.49
#